data_AF-A0A943RM07-F1
#
_entry.id   AF-A0A943RM07-F1
#
_cell.length_a   1.000
_cell.length_b   1.000
_cell.length_c   1.000
_cell.angle_alpha   90.00
_cell.angle_beta   90.00
_cell.angle_gamma   90.00
#
_symmetry.space_group_name_H-M   'P 1'
#
loop_
_entity.id
_entity.type
_entity.pdbx_description
1 polymer ?
#
loop_
_entity_poly.entity_id
_entity_poly.type
_entity_poly.pdbx_seq_one_letter_code
_entity_poly.pdbx_strand_id
1 'polypeptide(L)'
;MRPTGKYRYLTFEDRKKIEAWHLIGDRPADIAARLSVHYTTIYKELQRGATGELDANQREGYSAELAERRLRESFKRRGKKAVAIHAQ
;
A
#
# COMPACT_ATOMS: atom_id res chain seq x y z
N MET A 1 15.46 -19.30 -8.74
CA MET A 1 16.00 -18.19 -7.91
C MET A 1 14.90 -17.16 -7.71
N ARG A 2 14.52 -16.85 -6.46
CA ARG A 2 13.73 -15.64 -6.17
C ARG A 2 14.68 -14.47 -6.35
N PRO A 3 14.43 -13.48 -7.23
CA PRO A 3 15.17 -12.24 -7.15
C PRO A 3 14.85 -11.65 -5.78
N THR A 4 15.84 -11.62 -4.89
CA THR A 4 15.79 -10.88 -3.63
C THR A 4 15.76 -9.40 -3.99
N GLY A 5 14.57 -8.94 -4.41
CA GLY A 5 14.33 -7.56 -4.79
C GLY A 5 14.78 -6.65 -3.67
N LYS A 6 15.72 -5.76 -3.98
CA LYS A 6 16.20 -4.70 -3.09
C LYS A 6 14.96 -4.08 -2.41
N TYR A 7 14.90 -4.12 -1.08
CA TYR A 7 13.76 -3.58 -0.33
C TYR A 7 13.65 -2.08 -0.62
N ARG A 8 12.75 -1.71 -1.55
CA ARG A 8 12.49 -0.33 -1.92
C ARG A 8 11.12 0.07 -1.37
N TYR A 9 11.07 1.22 -0.73
CA TYR A 9 9.80 1.82 -0.37
C TYR A 9 9.13 2.37 -1.63
N LEU A 10 7.84 2.09 -1.79
CA LEU A 10 7.00 2.75 -2.80
C LEU A 10 7.00 4.25 -2.49
N THR A 11 7.30 5.06 -3.50
CA THR A 11 7.21 6.52 -3.42
C THR A 11 5.75 6.96 -3.52
N PHE A 12 5.47 8.24 -3.25
CA PHE A 12 4.13 8.78 -3.45
C PHE A 12 3.69 8.71 -4.93
N GLU A 13 4.62 8.93 -5.85
CA GLU A 13 4.36 8.78 -7.29
C GLU A 13 4.01 7.35 -7.66
N ASP A 14 4.69 6.35 -7.08
CA ASP A 14 4.34 4.95 -7.31
C ASP A 14 2.91 4.65 -6.81
N ARG A 15 2.49 5.23 -5.68
CA ARG A 15 1.12 5.10 -5.15
C ARG A 15 0.09 5.72 -6.08
N LYS A 16 0.35 6.91 -6.62
CA LYS A 16 -0.53 7.55 -7.62
C LYS A 16 -0.66 6.71 -8.89
N LYS A 17 0.43 6.07 -9.35
CA LYS A 17 0.39 5.15 -10.50
C LYS A 17 -0.46 3.92 -10.19
N ILE A 18 -0.33 3.34 -9.00
CA ILE A 18 -1.17 2.21 -8.56
C ILE A 18 -2.65 2.61 -8.56
N GLU A 19 -2.98 3.79 -8.04
CA GLU A 19 -4.35 4.33 -8.03
C GLU A 19 -4.92 4.50 -9.44
N ALA A 20 -4.18 5.17 -10.33
CA ALA A 20 -4.62 5.37 -11.71
C ALA A 20 -4.86 4.05 -12.44
N TRP A 21 -3.93 3.09 -12.33
CA TRP A 21 -4.06 1.79 -12.99
C TRP A 21 -5.14 0.91 -12.36
N HIS A 22 -5.30 0.97 -11.03
CA HIS A 22 -6.35 0.25 -10.33
C HIS A 22 -7.75 0.76 -10.73
N LEU A 23 -7.90 2.08 -10.91
CA LEU A 23 -9.14 2.72 -11.38
C LEU A 23 -9.46 2.33 -12.83
N ILE A 24 -8.44 2.22 -13.69
CA ILE A 24 -8.58 1.71 -15.07
C ILE A 24 -9.00 0.23 -15.07
N GLY A 25 -8.79 -0.50 -13.97
CA GLY A 25 -9.15 -1.90 -13.82
C GLY A 25 -7.98 -2.87 -14.06
N ASP A 26 -6.74 -2.37 -14.22
CA ASP A 26 -5.54 -3.21 -14.35
C ASP A 26 -5.43 -4.18 -13.17
N ARG A 27 -4.90 -5.38 -13.44
CA ARG A 27 -4.71 -6.38 -12.39
C ARG A 27 -3.50 -6.01 -11.52
N PRO A 28 -3.53 -6.28 -10.20
CA PRO A 28 -2.39 -6.03 -9.32
C PRO A 28 -1.06 -6.65 -9.78
N ALA A 29 -1.11 -7.78 -10.49
CA ALA A 29 0.08 -8.43 -11.05
C ALA A 29 0.72 -7.62 -12.19
N ASP A 30 -0.09 -7.00 -13.06
CA ASP A 30 0.39 -6.19 -14.18
C ASP A 30 0.98 -4.86 -13.67
N ILE A 31 0.34 -4.27 -12.67
CA ILE A 31 0.83 -3.10 -11.92
C ILE A 31 2.21 -3.40 -11.28
N ALA A 32 2.34 -4.58 -10.68
CA ALA A 32 3.59 -5.02 -10.05
C ALA A 32 4.72 -5.18 -11.07
N ALA A 33 4.43 -5.77 -12.23
CA ALA A 33 5.39 -5.92 -13.31
C ALA A 33 5.88 -4.56 -13.83
N ARG A 34 4.97 -3.59 -14.03
CA ARG A 34 5.33 -2.22 -14.45
C ARG A 34 6.21 -1.49 -13.45
N LEU A 35 5.98 -1.68 -12.15
CA LEU A 35 6.80 -1.09 -11.08
C LEU A 35 8.06 -1.88 -10.76
N SER A 36 8.27 -3.04 -11.41
CA SER A 36 9.32 -4.00 -11.06
C SER A 36 9.35 -4.34 -9.56
N VAL A 37 8.17 -4.49 -8.97
CA VAL A 37 7.99 -4.95 -7.60
C VAL A 37 7.30 -6.31 -7.58
N HIS A 38 7.43 -7.02 -6.47
CA HIS A 38 6.72 -8.27 -6.29
C HIS A 38 5.21 -8.01 -6.12
N TYR A 39 4.36 -8.87 -6.68
CA TYR A 39 2.90 -8.73 -6.59
C TYR A 39 2.39 -8.58 -5.15
N THR A 40 3.02 -9.27 -4.19
CA THR A 40 2.66 -9.16 -2.77
C THR A 40 2.83 -7.75 -2.21
N THR A 41 3.76 -6.96 -2.75
CA THR A 41 3.95 -5.55 -2.37
C THR A 41 2.73 -4.74 -2.77
N ILE A 42 2.21 -4.96 -3.98
CA ILE A 42 1.00 -4.27 -4.46
C ILE A 42 -0.21 -4.70 -3.64
N TYR A 43 -0.40 -5.99 -3.35
CA TYR A 43 -1.52 -6.43 -2.50
C TYR A 43 -1.49 -5.78 -1.10
N LYS A 44 -0.31 -5.74 -0.46
CA LYS A 44 -0.14 -5.09 0.85
C LYS A 44 -0.38 -3.59 0.77
N GLU A 45 0.07 -2.95 -0.32
CA GLU A 45 -0.16 -1.53 -0.53
C GLU A 45 -1.64 -1.23 -0.75
N LEU A 46 -2.33 -2.03 -1.58
CA LEU A 46 -3.77 -1.93 -1.81
C LEU A 46 -4.53 -2.06 -0.49
N GLN A 47 -4.21 -3.07 0.33
CA GLN A 47 -4.80 -3.23 1.66
C GLN A 47 -4.51 -2.04 2.58
N ARG A 48 -3.34 -1.41 2.43
CA ARG A 48 -2.96 -0.21 3.20
C ARG A 48 -3.75 1.02 2.77
N GLY A 49 -4.08 1.16 1.48
CA GLY A 49 -4.90 2.23 0.93
C GLY A 49 -6.39 1.90 0.81
N ALA A 50 -6.82 0.72 1.25
CA ALA A 50 -8.20 0.28 1.19
C ALA A 50 -9.09 1.23 2.00
N THR A 51 -10.01 1.89 1.31
CA THR A 51 -11.07 2.72 1.90
C THR A 51 -12.18 1.87 2.52
N GLY A 52 -12.30 0.60 2.12
CA GLY A 52 -13.37 -0.30 2.55
C GLY A 52 -14.71 -0.05 1.82
N GLU A 53 -14.73 0.93 0.91
CA GLU A 53 -15.82 1.14 -0.03
C GLU A 53 -15.56 0.31 -1.29
N LEU A 54 -16.60 -0.35 -1.80
CA LEU A 54 -16.52 -1.06 -3.06
C LEU A 54 -16.67 -0.03 -4.19
N ASP A 55 -15.67 0.07 -5.04
CA ASP A 55 -15.69 0.87 -6.26
C ASP A 55 -16.72 0.30 -7.26
N ALA A 56 -17.02 1.06 -8.31
CA ALA A 56 -17.98 0.69 -9.37
C ALA A 56 -17.74 -0.72 -9.97
N ASN A 57 -16.51 -1.23 -9.86
CA ASN A 57 -16.11 -2.57 -10.31
C ASN A 57 -16.21 -3.66 -9.22
N GLN A 58 -16.93 -3.41 -8.11
CA GLN A 58 -17.00 -4.27 -6.91
C GLN A 58 -15.63 -4.63 -6.31
N ARG A 59 -14.61 -3.80 -6.56
CA ARG A 59 -13.27 -3.95 -5.97
C ARG A 59 -13.15 -3.01 -4.78
N GLU A 60 -12.39 -3.37 -3.75
CA GLU A 60 -12.06 -2.42 -2.69
C GLU A 60 -11.39 -1.19 -3.31
N GLY A 61 -11.98 -0.03 -3.10
CA GLY A 61 -11.44 1.26 -3.53
C GLY A 61 -10.05 1.46 -2.94
N TYR A 62 -9.14 1.97 -3.77
CA TYR A 62 -7.78 2.30 -3.36
C TYR A 62 -7.57 3.80 -3.45
N SER A 63 -7.15 4.41 -2.34
CA SER A 63 -6.73 5.82 -2.32
C SER A 63 -5.25 5.93 -1.98
N ALA A 64 -4.48 6.55 -2.88
CA ALA A 64 -3.05 6.80 -2.70
C ALA A 64 -2.78 7.71 -1.49
N GLU A 65 -3.63 8.71 -1.28
CA GLU A 65 -3.55 9.62 -0.13
C GLU A 65 -3.82 8.90 1.19
N LEU A 66 -4.80 7.99 1.23
CA LEU A 66 -5.06 7.18 2.42
C LEU A 66 -3.87 6.29 2.76
N ALA A 67 -3.27 5.66 1.74
CA ALA A 67 -2.09 4.82 1.90
C ALA A 67 -0.89 5.62 2.44
N GLU A 68 -0.65 6.81 1.91
CA GLU A 68 0.41 7.70 2.39
C GLU A 68 0.15 8.20 3.81
N ARG A 69 -1.09 8.60 4.12
CA ARG A 69 -1.47 9.01 5.48
C ARG A 69 -1.21 7.88 6.48
N ARG A 70 -1.63 6.65 6.19
CA ARG A 70 -1.36 5.48 7.05
C ARG A 70 0.14 5.17 7.16
N LEU A 71 0.91 5.38 6.08
CA LEU A 71 2.37 5.24 6.11
C LEU A 71 3.01 6.29 7.02
N ARG A 72 2.62 7.57 6.88
CA ARG A 72 3.11 8.68 7.70
C ARG A 72 2.76 8.49 9.18
N GLU A 73 1.54 8.06 9.49
CA GLU A 73 1.13 7.72 10.85
C GLU A 73 1.94 6.54 11.41
N SER A 74 2.22 5.52 10.59
CA SER A 74 3.08 4.40 11.00
C SER A 74 4.52 4.86 11.27
N PHE A 75 5.06 5.77 10.46
CA PHE A 75 6.36 6.38 10.73
C PHE A 75 6.37 7.22 12.00
N LYS A 76 5.33 8.02 12.27
CA LYS A 76 5.20 8.78 13.54
C LYS A 76 5.15 7.88 14.77
N ARG A 77 4.55 6.68 14.65
CA ARG A 77 4.53 5.68 15.74
C ARG A 77 5.86 4.96 15.91
N ARG A 78 6.68 4.86 14.86
CA ARG A 78 8.03 4.28 14.92
C ARG A 78 8.96 5.22 15.70
N GLY A 79 9.21 4.89 16.97
CA GLY A 79 10.11 5.64 17.86
C GLY A 79 9.50 5.97 19.22
N LYS A 80 8.17 5.98 19.36
CA LYS A 80 7.54 5.99 20.68
C LYS A 80 7.55 4.55 21.21
N LYS A 81 8.40 4.25 22.21
CA LYS A 81 8.23 3.04 23.02
C LYS A 81 6.77 3.06 23.49
N ALA A 82 5.99 2.05 23.10
CA ALA A 82 4.70 1.85 23.73
C ALA A 82 4.99 1.64 25.22
N VAL A 83 4.71 2.64 26.05
CA VAL A 83 4.64 2.44 27.49
C VAL A 83 3.43 1.53 27.64
N ALA A 84 3.69 0.23 27.80
CA ALA A 84 2.67 -0.73 28.17
C ALA A 84 2.19 -0.32 29.56
N ILE A 85 1.11 0.45 29.63
CA ILE A 85 0.43 0.72 30.88
C ILE A 85 -0.24 -0.60 31.26
N HIS A 86 0.44 -1.36 32.12
CA HIS A 86 -0.15 -2.48 32.81
C HIS A 86 -1.09 -1.88 33.87
N ALA A 87 -2.40 -1.93 33.61
CA ALA A 87 -3.40 -1.59 34.61
C ALA A 87 -3.42 -2.73 35.66
N GLN A 88 -3.27 -2.35 36.93
CA GLN A 88 -3.26 -3.23 38.10
C GLN A 88 -4.64 -3.82 38.38
#